data_AF-A0A537R4B9-F1
#
_entry.id   AF-A0A537R4B9-F1
#
_cell.length_a   1.000
_cell.length_b   1.000
_cell.length_c   1.000
_cell.angle_alpha   90.00
_cell.angle_beta   90.00
_cell.angle_gamma   90.00
#
_symmetry.space_group_name_H-M   'P 1'
#
loop_
_entity.id
_entity.type
_entity.pdbx_description
1 polymer ?
#
loop_
_entity_poly.entity_id
_entity_poly.type
_entity_poly.pdbx_seq_one_letter_code
_entity_poly.pdbx_strand_id
1 'polypeptide(L)' 'MLTETSDYAGLYRNFRWQVPARFNIASACCDRYADGANRLALIYVDEDGGATRTSFDEMRALSSRFANVLKADGLSRGD' A
#
# COMPACT_ATOMS: atom_id res chain seq x y z
N MET A 1 5.44 11.76 10.96
CA MET A 1 4.12 11.25 11.38
C MET A 1 3.34 12.43 11.93
N LEU A 2 2.02 12.48 11.74
CA LEU A 2 1.22 13.55 12.36
C LEU A 2 1.30 13.39 13.88
N THR A 3 1.49 14.51 14.58
CA THR A 3 1.40 14.55 16.04
C THR A 3 -0.04 14.85 16.41
N GLU A 4 -0.59 14.11 17.36
CA GLU A 4 -1.92 14.39 17.89
C GLU A 4 -1.96 15.80 18.51
N THR A 5 -2.89 16.64 18.06
CA THR A 5 -3.02 18.03 18.49
C THR A 5 -4.42 18.56 18.19
N SER A 6 -4.86 19.54 18.97
CA SER A 6 -6.10 20.29 18.73
C SER A 6 -5.89 21.56 17.89
N ASP A 7 -4.64 21.95 17.59
CA ASP A 7 -4.32 23.11 16.75
C ASP A 7 -4.05 22.68 15.29
N TYR A 8 -5.11 22.70 14.48
CA TYR A 8 -5.02 22.38 13.05
C TYR A 8 -4.07 23.33 12.29
N ALA A 9 -4.11 24.64 12.57
CA ALA A 9 -3.30 25.61 11.85
C ALA A 9 -1.81 25.43 12.14
N GLY A 10 -1.46 25.12 13.40
CA GLY A 10 -0.12 24.72 13.81
C GLY A 10 0.34 23.42 13.15
N LEU A 11 -0.49 22.38 13.18
CA LEU A 11 -0.19 21.10 12.52
C LEU A 11 0.09 21.28 11.03
N TYR A 12 -0.79 22.01 10.34
CA TYR A 12 -0.66 22.28 8.91
C TYR A 12 0.62 23.04 8.57
N ARG A 13 0.92 24.12 9.32
CA ARG A 13 2.11 24.95 9.09
C ARG A 13 3.42 24.19 9.31
N ASN A 14 3.45 23.30 10.31
CA ASN A 14 4.69 22.68 10.78
C ASN A 14 4.94 21.28 10.21
N PHE A 15 3.91 20.61 9.70
CA PHE A 15 4.07 19.27 9.14
C PHE A 15 5.03 19.27 7.95
N ARG A 16 5.94 18.29 7.95
CA ARG A 16 6.87 18.05 6.85
C ARG A 16 6.88 16.56 6.53
N TRP A 17 6.75 16.23 5.26
CA TRP A 17 6.95 14.86 4.79
C TRP A 17 8.41 14.45 4.98
N GLN A 18 8.63 13.34 5.66
CA GLN A 18 9.95 12.72 5.80
C GLN A 18 10.06 11.60 4.76
N VAL A 19 10.32 11.98 3.51
CA VAL A 19 10.40 11.03 2.40
C VAL A 19 11.83 10.52 2.25
N PRO A 20 12.08 9.20 2.34
CA PRO A 20 13.41 8.64 2.14
C PRO A 20 13.91 8.84 0.70
N ALA A 21 15.24 8.89 0.52
CA ALA A 21 15.87 9.01 -0.80
C ALA A 21 15.50 7.87 -1.77
N ARG A 22 15.17 6.69 -1.24
CA ARG A 22 14.59 5.57 -2.00
C ARG A 22 13.29 5.14 -1.33
N PHE A 23 12.20 5.26 -2.08
CA PHE A 23 10.86 4.93 -1.61
C PHE A 23 10.13 4.12 -2.69
N ASN A 24 9.51 3.01 -2.26
CA ASN A 24 8.62 2.20 -3.09
C ASN A 24 7.26 2.15 -2.39
N ILE A 25 6.21 2.57 -3.07
CA ILE A 25 4.86 2.66 -2.50
C ILE A 25 4.26 1.29 -2.19
N ALA A 26 4.49 0.28 -3.05
CA ALA A 26 4.00 -1.07 -2.82
C ALA A 26 4.61 -1.65 -1.53
N SER A 27 5.91 -1.43 -1.31
CA SER A 27 6.55 -1.89 -0.08
C SER A 27 6.15 -1.09 1.16
N ALA A 28 5.96 0.23 1.04
CA ALA A 28 5.60 1.08 2.15
C ALA A 28 4.15 0.88 2.64
N CYS A 29 3.23 0.63 1.71
CA CYS A 29 1.80 0.52 1.97
C CYS A 29 1.32 -0.94 2.09
N CYS A 30 1.97 -1.90 1.42
CA CYS A 30 1.53 -3.29 1.39
C CYS A 30 2.58 -4.24 1.98
N ASP A 31 3.76 -4.37 1.37
CA ASP A 31 4.69 -5.47 1.71
C ASP A 31 5.16 -5.43 3.16
N ARG A 32 5.29 -4.24 3.77
CA ARG A 32 5.67 -4.08 5.19
C ARG A 32 4.68 -4.76 6.14
N TYR A 33 3.42 -4.93 5.73
CA TYR A 33 2.36 -5.55 6.53
C TYR A 33 2.09 -7.01 6.13
N ALA A 34 2.81 -7.54 5.13
CA ALA A 34 2.73 -8.93 4.69
C ALA A 34 3.78 -9.79 5.44
N ASP A 35 3.57 -9.91 6.75
CA ASP A 35 4.47 -10.59 7.70
C ASP A 35 4.02 -12.03 8.03
N GLY A 36 3.05 -12.58 7.30
CA GLY A 36 2.47 -13.90 7.53
C GLY A 36 1.33 -13.93 8.56
N ALA A 37 0.97 -12.79 9.17
CA ALA A 37 -0.14 -12.72 10.10
C ALA A 37 -1.53 -12.75 9.42
N ASN A 38 -1.60 -12.77 8.08
CA ASN A 38 -2.83 -12.68 7.30
C ASN A 38 -3.72 -11.50 7.72
N ARG A 39 -3.09 -10.37 8.06
CA ARG A 39 -3.81 -9.14 8.40
C ARG A 39 -4.65 -8.67 7.21
N LEU A 40 -5.92 -8.37 7.45
CA LEU A 40 -6.84 -7.87 6.43
C LEU A 40 -6.36 -6.53 5.84
N ALA A 41 -6.28 -6.46 4.51
CA ALA A 41 -5.85 -5.28 3.77
C ALA A 41 -6.98 -4.61 3.01
N LEU A 42 -7.82 -5.40 2.33
CA LEU A 42 -8.89 -4.92 1.46
C LEU A 42 -10.17 -5.71 1.71
N ILE A 43 -11.28 -4.99 1.80
CA ILE A 43 -12.62 -5.54 1.65
C ILE A 43 -13.19 -4.95 0.37
N TYR A 44 -13.40 -5.80 -0.62
CA TYR A 44 -14.11 -5.45 -1.84
C TYR A 44 -15.54 -5.96 -1.74
N VAL A 45 -16.51 -5.09 -1.97
CA VAL A 45 -17.94 -5.44 -2.01
C VAL A 45 -18.43 -5.23 -3.43
N ASP A 46 -18.99 -6.27 -4.03
CA ASP A 46 -19.56 -6.20 -5.38
C ASP A 46 -21.01 -5.66 -5.36
N GLU A 47 -21.58 -5.51 -6.56
CA GLU A 47 -22.92 -4.96 -6.77
C GLU A 47 -24.05 -5.84 -6.21
N ASP A 48 -23.80 -7.15 -6.08
CA ASP A 48 -24.73 -8.13 -5.51
C ASP A 48 -24.60 -8.25 -3.98
N GLY A 49 -23.69 -7.47 -3.37
CA GLY A 49 -23.41 -7.46 -1.94
C GLY A 49 -22.43 -8.56 -1.48
N GLY A 50 -21.81 -9.28 -2.41
CA GLY A 50 -20.74 -10.22 -2.13
C GLY A 50 -19.49 -9.51 -1.62
N ALA A 51 -18.89 -10.02 -0.54
CA ALA A 51 -17.71 -9.40 0.07
C ALA A 51 -16.48 -10.31 -0.05
N THR A 52 -15.49 -9.86 -0.81
CA THR A 52 -14.16 -10.46 -0.86
C THR A 52 -13.24 -9.77 0.13
N ARG A 53 -12.56 -10.57 0.96
CA ARG A 53 -11.59 -10.11 1.94
C ARG A 53 -10.21 -10.57 1.47
N THR A 54 -9.28 -9.64 1.36
CA THR A 54 -7.92 -9.93 0.91
C THR A 54 -6.93 -9.47 1.97
N SER A 55 -6.05 -10.38 2.41
CA SER A 55 -4.99 -10.08 3.37
C SER A 55 -3.82 -9.34 2.71
N PHE A 56 -2.94 -8.74 3.52
CA PHE A 56 -1.69 -8.15 3.01
C PHE A 56 -0.77 -9.21 2.38
N ASP A 57 -0.77 -10.43 2.91
CA ASP A 57 0.02 -11.54 2.36
C ASP A 57 -0.49 -11.95 0.97
N GLU A 58 -1.82 -12.07 0.81
CA GLU A 58 -2.46 -12.35 -0.47
C GLU A 58 -2.24 -11.21 -1.47
N MET A 59 -2.39 -9.96 -1.02
CA MET A 59 -2.17 -8.78 -1.85
C MET A 59 -0.73 -8.73 -2.39
N ARG A 60 0.28 -9.04 -1.54
CA ARG A 60 1.68 -9.13 -1.96
C ARG A 60 1.91 -10.25 -2.96
N ALA A 61 1.30 -11.41 -2.75
CA ALA A 61 1.43 -12.54 -3.66
C ALA A 61 0.81 -12.24 -5.04
N LEU A 62 -0.39 -11.67 -5.08
CA LEU A 62 -1.09 -11.30 -6.30
C LEU A 62 -0.35 -10.21 -7.07
N SER A 63 0.08 -9.14 -6.39
CA SER A 63 0.81 -8.03 -7.03
C SER A 63 2.17 -8.48 -7.58
N SER A 64 2.89 -9.35 -6.86
CA SER A 64 4.16 -9.91 -7.32
C SER A 64 4.00 -10.78 -8.56
N ARG A 65 2.94 -11.60 -8.61
CA ARG A 65 2.61 -12.41 -9.79
C ARG A 65 2.33 -11.51 -11.00
N PHE A 66 1.57 -10.44 -10.83
CA PHE A 66 1.29 -9.50 -11.91
C PHE A 66 2.55 -8.74 -12.35
N ALA A 67 3.39 -8.27 -11.42
CA ALA A 67 4.65 -7.62 -11.74
C ALA A 67 5.59 -8.50 -12.57
N ASN A 68 5.61 -9.82 -12.31
CA ASN A 68 6.37 -10.76 -13.12
C ASN A 68 5.84 -10.87 -14.56
N VAL A 69 4.52 -10.78 -14.77
CA VAL A 69 3.93 -10.75 -16.12
C VAL A 69 4.36 -9.49 -16.86
N LEU A 70 4.26 -8.32 -16.22
CA LEU A 70 4.69 -7.06 -16.84
C LEU A 70 6.17 -7.09 -17.23
N LYS A 71 7.01 -7.63 -16.34
CA LYS A 71 8.43 -7.80 -16.62
C LYS A 71 8.68 -8.77 -17.78
N ALA A 72 7.90 -9.85 -17.88
CA ALA A 72 8.00 -10.80 -18.99
C ALA A 72 7.56 -10.17 -20.32
N ASP A 73 6.64 -9.20 -20.29
CA ASP A 73 6.19 -8.40 -21.43
C ASP A 73 7.17 -7.27 -21.80
N GLY A 74 8.31 -7.16 -21.11
CA GLY A 74 9.37 -6.21 -21.43
C GLY A 74 9.24 -4.84 -20.76
N LEU A 75 8.26 -4.63 -19.89
CA LEU A 75 8.13 -3.37 -19.15
C LEU A 75 9.32 -3.17 -18.20
N SER A 76 9.71 -1.92 -18.09
CA SER A 76 10.83 -1.44 -17.31
C SER A 76 10.44 -0.23 -16.47
N ARG A 77 11.36 0.23 -15.63
CA ARG A 77 11.10 1.37 -14.75
C ARG A 77 11.08 2.65 -15.58
N GLY A 78 9.93 3.31 -15.63
CA GLY A 78 9.76 4.62 -16.27
C GLY A 78 8.92 4.58 -17.55
N ASP A 79 8.53 3.38 -17.99
CA ASP A 79 7.52 3.19 -19.04
C ASP A 79 6.11 3.62 -18.59
#